data_AF-A0AAU3P8T1-F1
#
_entry.id   AF-A0AAU3P8T1-F1
#
_cell.length_a   1.000
_cell.length_b   1.000
_cell.length_c   1.000
_cell.angle_alpha   90.00
_cell.angle_beta   90.00
_cell.angle_gamma   90.00
#
_symmetry.space_group_name_H-M   'P 1'
#
loop_
_entity.id
_entity.type
_entity.pdbx_description
1 polymer ?
#
loop_
_entity_poly.entity_id
_entity_poly.type
_entity_poly.pdbx_seq_one_letter_code
_entity_poly.pdbx_strand_id
1 'polypeptide(L)'
;MPHQEPVHGQRHPAAARRPGAEPRRAAQGLPPARSITLAPAEGSKHWQALEYGGEQWQKVHFRLRNSVEGYNGYAKSPLAEAIEAAGGRRIRGIAARTVLLVFQLAHANQWKIKNWIDTLALSGERPRRRTHHRRTTKPLGAWTPTGRPSPAT
;
A
#
# COMPACT_ATOMS: atom_id res chain seq x y z
N MET A 1 1.14 76.62 -7.31
CA MET A 1 -0.08 75.91 -6.83
C MET A 1 -0.68 75.20 -8.03
N PRO A 2 -0.50 73.88 -8.10
CA PRO A 2 -1.62 73.00 -7.75
C PRO A 2 -1.20 71.88 -6.77
N HIS A 3 -2.09 71.62 -5.81
CA HIS A 3 -2.04 70.51 -4.88
C HIS A 3 -2.32 69.19 -5.61
N GLN A 4 -1.48 68.18 -5.39
CA GLN A 4 -1.79 66.79 -5.72
C GLN A 4 -2.46 66.13 -4.51
N GLU A 5 -3.64 65.56 -4.72
CA GLU A 5 -4.33 64.71 -3.73
C GLU A 5 -3.73 63.30 -3.68
N PRO A 6 -3.77 62.61 -2.52
CA PRO A 6 -3.24 61.27 -2.38
C PRO A 6 -4.19 60.21 -2.99
N VAL A 7 -3.63 59.32 -3.81
CA VAL A 7 -4.31 58.16 -4.41
C VAL A 7 -4.78 57.22 -3.31
N HIS A 8 -6.10 57.15 -3.11
CA HIS A 8 -6.75 56.15 -2.27
C HIS A 8 -6.42 54.73 -2.75
N GLY A 9 -5.91 53.91 -1.84
CA GLY A 9 -5.64 52.50 -2.07
C GLY A 9 -6.91 51.76 -2.52
N GLN A 10 -6.79 51.06 -3.64
CA GLN A 10 -7.84 50.17 -4.13
C GLN A 10 -8.13 49.10 -3.07
N ARG A 11 -9.32 49.17 -2.46
CA ARG A 11 -9.86 48.07 -1.67
C ARG A 11 -10.26 46.96 -2.64
N HIS A 12 -9.65 45.78 -2.48
CA HIS A 12 -10.10 44.57 -3.15
C HIS A 12 -11.60 44.34 -2.87
N PRO A 13 -12.41 44.00 -3.90
CA PRO A 13 -13.81 43.66 -3.67
C PRO A 13 -13.91 42.36 -2.87
N ALA A 14 -14.80 42.37 -1.87
CA ALA A 14 -15.15 41.19 -1.09
C ALA A 14 -15.62 40.07 -2.03
N ALA A 15 -15.14 38.85 -1.77
CA ALA A 15 -15.45 37.67 -2.55
C ALA A 15 -16.96 37.51 -2.77
N ALA A 16 -17.39 37.56 -4.03
CA ALA A 16 -18.76 37.27 -4.42
C ALA A 16 -19.16 35.89 -3.88
N ARG A 17 -20.20 35.89 -3.04
CA ARG A 17 -20.82 34.68 -2.49
C ARG A 17 -21.30 33.82 -3.66
N ARG A 18 -20.71 32.63 -3.82
CA ARG A 18 -21.03 31.69 -4.92
C ARG A 18 -22.55 31.47 -4.99
N PRO A 19 -23.17 31.50 -6.18
CA PRO A 19 -24.60 31.27 -6.31
C PRO A 19 -24.93 29.81 -5.97
N GLY A 20 -26.00 29.65 -5.17
CA GLY A 20 -26.78 28.45 -4.90
C GLY A 20 -26.10 27.09 -5.13
N ALA A 21 -25.51 26.53 -4.08
CA ALA A 21 -25.41 25.08 -4.00
C ALA A 21 -26.83 24.53 -3.87
N GLU A 22 -27.39 24.07 -4.99
CA GLU A 22 -28.59 23.24 -4.99
C GLU A 22 -28.34 22.08 -4.01
N PRO A 23 -29.19 21.87 -3.00
CA PRO A 23 -29.00 20.73 -2.11
C PRO A 23 -29.08 19.49 -2.98
N ARG A 24 -28.00 18.69 -2.99
CA ARG A 24 -28.02 17.34 -3.56
C ARG A 24 -29.33 16.71 -3.15
N ARG A 25 -30.25 16.51 -4.09
CA ARG A 25 -31.43 15.68 -3.86
C ARG A 25 -30.88 14.40 -3.26
N ALA A 26 -31.16 14.19 -1.98
CA ALA A 26 -30.86 12.95 -1.32
C ALA A 26 -31.53 11.88 -2.20
N ALA A 27 -30.71 11.05 -2.85
CA ALA A 27 -31.20 9.85 -3.51
C ALA A 27 -31.73 8.95 -2.40
N GLN A 28 -32.96 9.23 -1.96
CA GLN A 28 -33.71 8.45 -1.01
C GLN A 28 -34.12 7.16 -1.73
N GLY A 29 -33.65 6.04 -1.20
CA GLY A 29 -34.37 4.78 -1.33
C GLY A 29 -33.76 3.69 -2.21
N LEU A 30 -32.67 3.91 -2.93
CA LEU A 30 -32.04 2.78 -3.63
C LEU A 30 -31.07 2.06 -2.68
N PRO A 31 -31.28 0.76 -2.40
CA PRO A 31 -30.28 -0.02 -1.68
C PRO A 31 -28.95 0.05 -2.46
N PRO A 32 -27.79 0.08 -1.78
CA PRO A 32 -26.50 0.10 -2.48
C PRO A 32 -26.46 -1.10 -3.42
N ALA A 33 -26.21 -0.83 -4.71
CA ALA A 33 -26.07 -1.89 -5.70
C ALA A 33 -24.99 -2.87 -5.21
N ARG A 34 -25.37 -4.14 -5.01
CA ARG A 34 -24.48 -5.20 -4.52
C ARG A 34 -23.48 -5.69 -5.58
N SER A 35 -23.78 -5.43 -6.85
CA SER A 35 -22.92 -5.73 -7.99
C SER A 35 -23.14 -4.71 -9.10
N ILE A 36 -22.13 -4.55 -9.94
CA ILE A 36 -22.20 -3.78 -11.19
C ILE A 36 -21.88 -4.71 -12.35
N THR A 37 -22.59 -4.56 -13.46
CA THR A 37 -22.28 -5.29 -14.71
C THR A 37 -21.36 -4.42 -15.54
N LEU A 38 -20.14 -4.90 -15.82
CA LEU A 38 -19.17 -4.22 -16.68
C LEU A 38 -19.25 -4.81 -18.09
N ALA A 39 -19.20 -3.95 -19.11
CA ALA A 39 -19.07 -4.42 -20.49
C ALA A 39 -17.74 -5.19 -20.64
N PRO A 40 -17.69 -6.29 -21.44
CA PRO A 40 -16.48 -7.10 -21.57
C PRO A 40 -15.22 -6.30 -21.96
N ALA A 41 -15.38 -5.29 -22.83
CA ALA A 41 -14.30 -4.39 -23.22
C ALA A 41 -13.74 -3.58 -22.04
N GLU A 42 -14.59 -3.12 -21.12
CA GLU A 42 -14.17 -2.39 -19.91
C GLU A 42 -13.53 -3.29 -18.85
N GLY A 43 -13.92 -4.57 -18.82
CA GLY A 43 -13.35 -5.58 -17.93
C GLY A 43 -11.99 -6.12 -18.38
N SER A 44 -11.63 -5.94 -19.65
CA SER A 44 -10.40 -6.49 -20.25
C SER A 44 -9.12 -6.00 -19.56
N LYS A 45 -9.08 -4.73 -19.11
CA LYS A 45 -7.97 -4.16 -18.32
C LYS A 45 -7.77 -4.81 -16.95
N HIS A 46 -8.78 -5.53 -16.47
CA HIS A 46 -8.76 -6.25 -15.20
C HIS A 46 -8.58 -7.76 -15.38
N TRP A 47 -8.36 -8.23 -16.61
CA TRP A 47 -8.10 -9.62 -16.88
C TRP A 47 -6.85 -10.08 -16.11
N GLN A 48 -6.99 -11.17 -15.37
CA GLN A 48 -5.91 -11.84 -14.66
C GLN A 48 -5.92 -13.31 -15.08
N ALA A 49 -4.73 -13.89 -15.27
CA ALA A 49 -4.60 -15.31 -15.60
C ALA A 49 -5.16 -16.23 -14.49
N LEU A 50 -5.17 -15.74 -13.24
CA LEU A 50 -5.79 -16.41 -12.11
C LEU A 50 -6.95 -15.55 -11.59
N GLU A 51 -8.11 -16.16 -11.42
CA GLU A 51 -9.28 -15.47 -10.89
C GLU A 51 -9.02 -14.94 -9.47
N TYR A 52 -9.22 -13.63 -9.29
CA TYR A 52 -9.00 -12.98 -8.01
C TYR A 52 -9.83 -13.64 -6.91
N GLY A 53 -9.18 -13.96 -5.79
CA GLY A 53 -9.83 -14.61 -4.66
C GLY A 53 -10.02 -16.13 -4.79
N GLY A 54 -9.79 -16.72 -5.97
CA GLY A 54 -9.79 -18.17 -6.17
C GLY A 54 -8.63 -18.86 -5.42
N GLU A 55 -8.74 -20.16 -5.14
CA GLU A 55 -7.75 -20.90 -4.34
C GLU A 55 -6.34 -20.83 -4.95
N GLN A 56 -6.22 -21.00 -6.26
CA GLN A 56 -4.93 -20.92 -6.96
C GLN A 56 -4.35 -19.50 -6.90
N TRP A 57 -5.18 -18.47 -7.10
CA TRP A 57 -4.77 -17.08 -6.95
C TRP A 57 -4.26 -16.82 -5.53
N GLN A 58 -4.99 -17.26 -4.50
CA GLN A 58 -4.59 -17.07 -3.10
C GLN A 58 -3.25 -17.74 -2.83
N LYS A 59 -3.06 -18.99 -3.27
CA LYS A 59 -1.82 -19.74 -3.09
C LYS A 59 -0.61 -19.02 -3.70
N VAL A 60 -0.74 -18.53 -4.94
CA VAL A 60 0.31 -17.79 -5.63
C VAL A 60 0.55 -16.43 -4.97
N HIS A 61 -0.52 -15.67 -4.73
CA HIS A 61 -0.46 -14.35 -4.13
C HIS A 61 0.20 -14.38 -2.75
N PHE A 62 -0.21 -15.29 -1.84
CA PHE A 62 0.41 -15.38 -0.52
C PHE A 62 1.89 -15.73 -0.59
N ARG A 63 2.29 -16.64 -1.50
CA ARG A 63 3.71 -16.97 -1.67
C ARG A 63 4.52 -15.76 -2.13
N LEU A 64 4.07 -15.07 -3.16
CA LEU A 64 4.78 -13.90 -3.72
C LEU A 64 4.80 -12.75 -2.71
N ARG A 65 3.65 -12.45 -2.09
CA ARG A 65 3.53 -11.39 -1.09
C ARG A 65 4.44 -11.63 0.11
N ASN A 66 4.43 -12.83 0.69
CA ASN A 66 5.32 -13.17 1.81
C ASN A 66 6.81 -13.05 1.43
N SER A 67 7.15 -13.32 0.17
CA SER A 67 8.53 -13.18 -0.32
C SER A 67 8.95 -11.71 -0.37
N VAL A 68 8.09 -10.83 -0.90
CA VAL A 68 8.30 -9.38 -0.95
C VAL A 68 8.35 -8.80 0.46
N GLU A 69 7.40 -9.15 1.33
CA GLU A 69 7.37 -8.68 2.72
C GLU A 69 8.60 -9.15 3.51
N GLY A 70 9.06 -10.39 3.29
CA GLY A 70 10.28 -10.91 3.89
C GLY A 70 11.55 -10.22 3.37
N TYR A 71 11.57 -9.74 2.14
CA TYR A 71 12.65 -8.90 1.63
C TYR A 71 12.59 -7.48 2.19
N ASN A 72 11.42 -6.86 2.20
CA ASN A 72 11.24 -5.53 2.77
C ASN A 72 11.62 -5.48 4.24
N GLY A 73 11.26 -6.49 5.03
CA GLY A 73 11.68 -6.60 6.42
C GLY A 73 13.20 -6.67 6.59
N TYR A 74 13.89 -7.38 5.68
CA TYR A 74 15.34 -7.44 5.66
C TYR A 74 15.98 -6.10 5.28
N ALA A 75 15.56 -5.50 4.15
CA ALA A 75 16.15 -4.26 3.65
C ALA A 75 15.95 -3.08 4.63
N LYS A 76 14.81 -3.05 5.33
CA LYS A 76 14.52 -2.01 6.33
C LYS A 76 15.16 -2.26 7.69
N SER A 77 15.63 -3.48 7.95
CA SER A 77 16.20 -3.84 9.26
C SER A 77 17.44 -2.98 9.57
N PRO A 78 17.52 -2.36 10.76
CA PRO A 78 18.71 -1.65 11.22
C PRO A 78 19.95 -2.55 11.32
N LEU A 79 19.75 -3.85 11.50
CA LEU A 79 20.82 -4.86 11.61
C LEU A 79 21.27 -5.40 10.24
N ALA A 80 20.71 -4.89 9.14
CA ALA A 80 21.11 -5.24 7.78
C ALA A 80 21.43 -3.95 7.00
N GLU A 81 20.54 -3.51 6.12
CA GLU A 81 20.80 -2.39 5.19
C GLU A 81 20.30 -1.05 5.70
N ALA A 82 19.35 -1.07 6.64
CA ALA A 82 18.79 0.14 7.26
C ALA A 82 18.43 1.23 6.23
N ILE A 83 17.79 0.86 5.10
CA ILE A 83 17.50 1.82 4.01
C ILE A 83 16.63 3.01 4.46
N GLU A 84 15.91 2.85 5.57
CA GLU A 84 15.11 3.92 6.19
C GLU A 84 15.89 4.75 7.22
N ALA A 85 17.17 4.46 7.47
CA ALA A 85 17.96 5.19 8.45
C ALA A 85 18.12 6.68 8.06
N ALA A 86 17.96 7.57 9.04
CA ALA A 86 18.11 9.01 8.83
C ALA A 86 19.52 9.41 8.36
N GLY A 87 20.56 8.63 8.71
CA GLY A 87 21.94 8.87 8.31
C GLY A 87 22.15 8.86 6.79
N GLY A 88 21.51 7.94 6.07
CA GLY A 88 21.58 7.85 4.60
C GLY A 88 20.82 8.98 3.87
N ARG A 89 19.93 9.68 4.56
CA ARG A 89 19.14 10.80 4.01
C ARG A 89 19.89 12.13 4.00
N ARG A 90 21.15 12.16 4.46
CA ARG A 90 21.99 13.37 4.54
C ARG A 90 22.47 13.87 3.17
N ILE A 91 22.41 13.04 2.13
CA ILE A 91 22.72 13.45 0.76
C ILE A 91 21.62 14.39 0.24
N ARG A 92 22.01 15.49 -0.41
CA ARG A 92 21.08 16.45 -1.04
C ARG A 92 20.81 16.06 -2.49
N GLY A 93 19.58 16.30 -2.96
CA GLY A 93 19.14 16.00 -4.32
C GLY A 93 18.49 14.62 -4.46
N ILE A 94 17.39 14.57 -5.22
CA ILE A 94 16.62 13.34 -5.44
C ILE A 94 17.44 12.32 -6.23
N ALA A 95 18.15 12.76 -7.29
CA ALA A 95 18.97 11.88 -8.12
C ALA A 95 20.03 11.12 -7.31
N ALA A 96 20.81 11.84 -6.48
CA ALA A 96 21.85 11.22 -5.67
C ALA A 96 21.29 10.24 -4.63
N ARG A 97 20.13 10.55 -4.03
CA ARG A 97 19.41 9.63 -3.13
C ARG A 97 18.92 8.39 -3.85
N THR A 98 18.37 8.53 -5.05
CA THR A 98 17.91 7.40 -5.86
C THR A 98 19.06 6.48 -6.22
N VAL A 99 20.20 7.05 -6.65
CA VAL A 99 21.40 6.26 -6.98
C VAL A 99 21.91 5.50 -5.75
N LEU A 100 22.02 6.15 -4.60
CA LEU A 100 22.42 5.49 -3.35
C LEU A 100 21.45 4.35 -3.00
N LEU A 101 20.15 4.60 -3.06
CA LEU A 101 19.12 3.60 -2.76
C LEU A 101 19.24 2.37 -3.67
N VAL A 102 19.51 2.57 -4.96
CA VAL A 102 19.71 1.47 -5.92
C VAL A 102 20.92 0.62 -5.52
N PHE A 103 22.04 1.23 -5.15
CA PHE A 103 23.22 0.48 -4.71
C PHE A 103 22.98 -0.27 -3.40
N GLN A 104 22.31 0.34 -2.43
CA GLN A 104 21.93 -0.34 -1.18
C GLN A 104 21.03 -1.55 -1.46
N LEU A 105 20.04 -1.41 -2.36
CA LEU A 105 19.16 -2.50 -2.74
C LEU A 105 19.90 -3.65 -3.45
N ALA A 106 20.82 -3.31 -4.34
CA ALA A 106 21.65 -4.28 -5.06
C ALA A 106 22.56 -5.05 -4.09
N HIS A 107 23.23 -4.35 -3.18
CA HIS A 107 24.08 -4.93 -2.14
C HIS A 107 23.26 -5.85 -1.21
N ALA A 108 22.10 -5.40 -0.76
CA ALA A 108 21.15 -6.18 0.04
C ALA A 108 20.78 -7.51 -0.63
N ASN A 109 20.49 -7.46 -1.93
CA ASN A 109 20.13 -8.64 -2.72
C ASN A 109 21.29 -9.63 -2.79
N GLN A 110 22.50 -9.15 -3.09
CA GLN A 110 23.69 -9.99 -3.18
C GLN A 110 24.00 -10.66 -1.83
N TRP A 111 23.98 -9.91 -0.73
CA TRP A 111 24.21 -10.46 0.61
C TRP A 111 23.15 -11.46 1.04
N LYS A 112 21.88 -11.19 0.76
CA LYS A 112 20.80 -12.12 1.09
C LYS A 112 20.92 -13.45 0.32
N ILE A 113 21.29 -13.38 -0.96
CA ILE A 113 21.53 -14.57 -1.79
C ILE A 113 22.76 -15.33 -1.29
N LYS A 114 23.87 -14.63 -1.03
CA LYS A 114 25.09 -15.23 -0.48
C LYS A 114 24.81 -15.96 0.83
N ASN A 115 24.18 -15.30 1.79
CA ASN A 115 23.81 -15.90 3.07
C ASN A 115 22.93 -17.14 2.88
N TRP A 116 21.98 -17.09 1.94
CA TRP A 116 21.14 -18.25 1.63
C TRP A 116 21.95 -19.42 1.02
N ILE A 117 22.88 -19.14 0.10
CA ILE A 117 23.80 -20.15 -0.44
C ILE A 117 24.65 -20.76 0.68
N ASP A 118 25.17 -19.93 1.58
CA ASP A 118 25.98 -20.40 2.71
C ASP A 118 25.14 -21.30 3.63
N THR A 119 23.84 -20.99 3.86
CA THR A 119 22.95 -21.90 4.60
C THR A 119 22.73 -23.26 3.93
N LEU A 120 22.72 -23.30 2.59
CA LEU A 120 22.60 -24.55 1.83
C LEU A 120 23.89 -25.36 1.94
N ALA A 121 25.04 -24.72 1.79
CA ALA A 121 26.35 -25.38 1.85
C ALA A 121 26.62 -26.00 3.24
N LEU A 122 26.16 -25.35 4.31
CA LEU A 122 26.35 -25.81 5.69
C LEU A 122 25.43 -26.97 6.09
N SER A 123 24.25 -27.08 5.49
CA SER A 123 23.23 -28.02 5.98
C SER A 123 23.13 -29.32 5.21
N GLY A 124 23.53 -29.39 3.94
CA GLY A 124 23.36 -30.58 3.08
C GLY A 124 21.90 -30.99 2.82
N GLU A 125 21.00 -30.60 3.71
CA GLU A 125 19.55 -30.68 3.67
C GLU A 125 18.95 -29.32 3.28
N ARG A 126 17.64 -29.31 2.96
CA ARG A 126 16.95 -28.05 2.66
C ARG A 126 16.96 -27.14 3.89
N PRO A 127 17.20 -25.82 3.74
CA PRO A 127 17.34 -24.91 4.86
C PRO A 127 16.03 -24.91 5.65
N ARG A 128 16.16 -25.06 6.97
CA ARG A 128 15.02 -25.26 7.88
C ARG A 128 14.06 -24.08 7.74
N ARG A 129 12.92 -24.32 7.09
CA ARG A 129 11.87 -23.31 6.92
C ARG A 129 11.41 -22.94 8.33
N ARG A 130 11.51 -21.65 8.70
CA ARG A 130 11.00 -21.17 9.98
C ARG A 130 9.56 -21.65 10.10
N THR A 131 9.27 -22.48 11.11
CA THR A 131 7.92 -22.93 11.38
C THR A 131 7.09 -21.68 11.63
N HIS A 132 6.22 -21.35 10.68
CA HIS A 132 5.24 -20.30 10.91
C HIS A 132 4.34 -20.83 12.03
N HIS A 133 4.49 -20.29 13.23
CA HIS A 133 3.43 -20.36 14.21
C HIS A 133 2.27 -19.60 13.62
N ARG A 134 1.35 -20.32 12.98
CA ARG A 134 0.08 -19.76 12.58
C ARG A 134 -0.57 -19.32 13.89
N ARG A 135 -0.68 -18.02 14.11
CA ARG A 135 -1.46 -17.50 15.24
C ARG A 135 -2.84 -18.11 15.08
N THR A 136 -3.25 -18.94 16.03
CA THR A 136 -4.62 -19.44 16.09
C THR A 136 -5.50 -18.21 16.29
N THR A 137 -6.09 -17.71 15.21
CA THR A 137 -7.08 -16.65 15.28
C THR A 137 -8.28 -17.22 16.00
N LYS A 138 -8.85 -16.46 16.94
CA LYS A 138 -10.11 -16.84 17.58
C LYS A 138 -11.15 -17.14 16.47
N PRO A 139 -12.00 -18.16 16.64
CA PRO A 139 -13.05 -18.46 15.66
C PRO A 139 -13.90 -17.22 15.43
N LEU A 140 -14.40 -17.03 14.21
CA LEU A 140 -15.17 -15.83 13.80
C LEU A 140 -16.32 -15.51 14.77
N GLY A 141 -16.92 -16.55 15.37
CA GLY A 141 -17.94 -16.47 16.43
C GLY A 141 -17.52 -15.72 17.70
N ALA A 142 -16.23 -15.67 18.02
CA ALA A 142 -15.72 -15.00 19.23
C ALA A 142 -15.75 -13.47 19.14
N TRP A 143 -15.83 -12.92 17.92
CA TRP A 143 -15.97 -11.48 17.67
C TRP A 143 -17.40 -11.08 17.33
N THR A 144 -18.31 -12.04 17.25
CA THR A 144 -19.72 -11.76 16.95
C THR A 144 -20.42 -11.39 18.26
N PRO A 145 -21.06 -10.21 18.36
CA PRO A 145 -21.86 -9.86 19.53
C PRO A 145 -22.95 -10.91 19.76
N THR A 146 -23.11 -11.33 21.02
CA THR A 146 -24.14 -12.29 21.44
C THR A 146 -25.51 -11.84 20.92
N GLY A 147 -26.17 -12.68 20.10
CA GLY A 147 -27.51 -12.41 19.58
C GLY A 147 -27.60 -12.09 18.07
N ARG A 148 -26.50 -12.05 17.31
CA ARG A 148 -26.59 -11.99 15.83
C ARG A 148 -26.79 -13.41 15.25
N PRO A 149 -27.91 -13.69 14.55
CA PRO A 149 -28.07 -14.95 13.85
C PRO A 149 -27.04 -15.06 12.72
N SER A 150 -26.34 -16.20 12.64
CA SER A 150 -25.42 -16.50 11.54
C SER A 150 -26.22 -16.55 10.23
N PRO A 151 -25.72 -16.00 9.11
CA PRO A 151 -26.42 -16.13 7.84
C PRO A 151 -26.57 -17.62 7.51
N ALA A 152 -27.81 -18.05 7.28
CA ALA A 152 -28.13 -19.41 6.90
C ALA A 152 -27.43 -19.75 5.58
N THR A 153 -26.82 -20.94 5.54
CA THR A 153 -26.20 -21.56 4.37
C THR A 153 -27.24 -21.84 3.29
#